data_AF-A0A519Z1S7-F1
#
_entry.id   AF-A0A519Z1S7-F1
#
_cell.length_a   1.000
_cell.length_b   1.000
_cell.length_c   1.000
_cell.angle_alpha   90.00
_cell.angle_beta   90.00
_cell.angle_gamma   90.00
#
_symmetry.space_group_name_H-M   'P 1'
#
loop_
_entity.id
_entity.type
_entity.pdbx_description
1 polymer ?
#
loop_
_entity_poly.entity_id
_entity_poly.type
_entity_poly.pdbx_seq_one_letter_code
_entity_poly.pdbx_strand_id
1 'polypeptide(L)'
;VEMFDIWINGAYITFKKGATDWEQVGNVSQLYGKASFVYYSQDRLEYEDIIQKRKRLETLDSDHADQNIATGSPILVAKGLLGMGKRGETGKTFETTEGGDLKMLEAAGTPESLKMERENLLNGIYYDTNTPNMSIFDGEGVGSNLPIIGIKIRFLPATLKAMNKQSGPWGMGVQRRCNFLKAALCQINVAAKPAQGLDISPRFQVYLPSNETEEYNNIIALVGAGLMSTRTAVTKLGLVDNIEEEILAIEKEVAARAVAVPKPVAG
;
A
#
# COMPACT_ATOMS: atom_id res chain seq x y z
N VAL A 1 -2.40 34.97 -20.26
CA VAL A 1 -2.87 34.49 -21.57
C VAL A 1 -3.70 33.27 -21.32
N GLU A 2 -5.01 33.36 -21.53
CA GLU A 2 -5.90 32.21 -21.40
C GLU A 2 -5.74 31.33 -22.65
N MET A 3 -5.50 30.05 -22.45
CA MET A 3 -5.39 29.04 -23.50
C MET A 3 -6.19 27.82 -23.05
N PHE A 4 -6.83 27.12 -23.99
CA PHE A 4 -7.38 25.80 -23.74
C PHE A 4 -7.05 24.87 -24.91
N ASP A 5 -6.85 23.59 -24.57
CA ASP A 5 -6.56 22.54 -25.53
C ASP A 5 -7.74 21.58 -25.61
N ILE A 6 -8.13 21.23 -26.84
CA ILE A 6 -9.11 20.18 -27.10
C ILE A 6 -8.40 18.96 -27.67
N TRP A 7 -8.61 17.82 -27.01
CA TRP A 7 -8.15 16.52 -27.45
C TRP A 7 -9.33 15.74 -28.04
N ILE A 8 -9.40 15.66 -29.37
CA ILE A 8 -10.44 14.92 -30.11
C ILE A 8 -9.80 13.67 -30.72
N ASN A 9 -10.61 12.66 -31.02
CA ASN A 9 -10.14 11.52 -31.80
C ASN A 9 -9.57 11.99 -33.15
N GLY A 10 -8.25 11.89 -33.33
CA GLY A 10 -7.57 12.26 -34.57
C GLY A 10 -7.02 13.69 -34.62
N ALA A 11 -7.21 14.53 -33.59
CA ALA A 11 -6.66 15.89 -33.60
C ALA A 11 -6.40 16.44 -32.19
N TYR A 12 -5.27 17.14 -32.05
CA TYR A 12 -4.98 18.01 -30.93
C TYR A 12 -5.10 19.46 -31.40
N ILE A 13 -6.03 20.20 -30.81
CA ILE A 13 -6.37 21.57 -31.22
C ILE A 13 -6.11 22.51 -30.05
N THR A 14 -5.27 23.53 -30.26
CA THR A 14 -4.97 24.55 -29.26
C THR A 14 -5.66 25.85 -29.62
N PHE A 15 -6.43 26.40 -28.68
CA PHE A 15 -7.05 27.71 -28.77
C PHE A 15 -6.38 28.70 -27.82
N LYS A 16 -6.17 29.92 -28.29
CA LYS A 16 -5.64 31.04 -27.51
C LYS A 16 -6.66 32.16 -27.53
N LYS A 17 -6.87 32.80 -26.38
CA LYS A 17 -7.76 33.96 -26.30
C LYS A 17 -7.15 35.13 -27.07
N GLY A 18 -7.82 35.54 -28.16
CA GLY A 18 -7.53 36.75 -28.91
C GLY A 18 -8.14 37.98 -28.23
N ALA A 19 -8.16 39.12 -28.93
CA ALA A 19 -8.69 40.38 -28.39
C ALA A 19 -10.22 40.37 -28.21
N THR A 20 -10.94 39.59 -29.01
CA THR A 20 -12.41 39.58 -29.05
C THR A 20 -12.98 38.16 -29.07
N ASP A 21 -12.31 37.22 -29.75
CA ASP A 21 -12.71 35.81 -29.89
C ASP A 21 -11.55 34.84 -29.65
N TRP A 22 -11.86 33.55 -29.55
CA TRP A 22 -10.87 32.48 -29.44
C TRP A 22 -10.27 32.13 -30.81
N GLU A 23 -8.95 32.18 -30.92
CA GLU A 23 -8.23 31.88 -32.15
C GLU A 23 -7.59 30.49 -32.06
N GLN A 24 -7.76 29.68 -33.10
CA GLN A 24 -7.09 28.39 -33.23
C GLN A 24 -5.63 28.61 -33.65
N VAL A 25 -4.70 28.23 -32.77
CA VAL A 25 -3.25 28.43 -32.99
C VAL A 25 -2.57 27.19 -33.56
N GLY A 26 -3.08 26.00 -33.22
CA GLY A 26 -2.47 24.75 -33.64
C GLY A 26 -3.50 23.66 -33.92
N ASN A 27 -3.26 22.87 -34.97
CA ASN A 27 -3.97 21.63 -35.24
C ASN A 27 -2.96 20.54 -35.58
N VAL A 28 -2.72 19.62 -34.65
CA VAL A 28 -1.85 18.46 -34.87
C VAL A 28 -2.75 17.25 -35.12
N SER A 29 -2.77 16.78 -36.37
CA SER A 29 -3.49 15.56 -36.75
C SER A 29 -2.83 14.32 -36.15
N GLN A 30 -3.63 13.46 -35.53
CA GLN A 30 -3.18 12.22 -34.90
C GLN A 30 -3.47 11.03 -35.81
N LEU A 31 -2.40 10.37 -36.28
CA LEU A 31 -2.48 9.30 -37.28
C LEU A 31 -2.93 7.94 -36.71
N TYR A 32 -2.97 7.79 -35.39
CA TYR A 32 -3.31 6.53 -34.70
C TYR A 32 -4.81 6.32 -34.43
N GLY A 33 -5.68 7.24 -34.88
CA GLY A 33 -7.14 7.05 -34.90
C GLY A 33 -7.80 6.80 -33.54
N LYS A 34 -7.13 7.18 -32.44
CA LYS A 34 -7.61 7.15 -31.06
C LYS A 34 -7.22 8.45 -30.38
N ALA A 35 -7.92 8.83 -29.30
CA ALA A 35 -7.50 9.97 -28.48
C ALA A 35 -6.16 9.67 -27.76
N SER A 36 -5.32 10.69 -27.57
CA SER A 36 -3.99 10.56 -26.93
C SER A 36 -4.02 10.33 -25.43
N PHE A 37 -5.19 10.42 -24.80
CA PHE A 37 -5.34 10.29 -23.36
C PHE A 37 -6.14 9.04 -23.01
N VAL A 38 -5.76 8.39 -21.91
CA VAL A 38 -6.53 7.31 -21.31
C VAL A 38 -7.09 7.85 -20.01
N TYR A 39 -8.41 8.03 -19.97
CA TYR A 39 -9.08 8.51 -18.76
C TYR A 39 -9.37 7.36 -17.82
N TYR A 40 -8.92 7.51 -16.57
CA TYR A 40 -9.26 6.65 -15.45
C TYR A 40 -10.31 7.39 -14.62
N SER A 41 -11.53 6.87 -14.61
CA SER A 41 -12.62 7.39 -13.78
C SER A 41 -12.67 6.63 -12.46
N GLN A 42 -12.96 7.34 -11.39
CA GLN A 42 -13.32 6.74 -10.12
C GLN A 42 -14.50 7.52 -9.55
N ASP A 43 -15.61 6.82 -9.29
CA ASP A 43 -16.86 7.48 -8.89
C ASP A 43 -16.77 8.10 -7.49
N ARG A 44 -15.93 7.51 -6.62
CA ARG A 44 -15.76 7.90 -5.23
C ARG A 44 -14.30 7.93 -4.81
N LEU A 45 -13.90 8.96 -4.08
CA LEU A 45 -12.55 9.07 -3.53
C LEU A 45 -12.33 7.97 -2.48
N GLU A 46 -11.13 7.38 -2.46
CA GLU A 46 -10.85 6.26 -1.54
C GLU A 46 -10.89 6.63 -0.06
N TYR A 47 -10.65 7.89 0.24
CA TYR A 47 -10.57 8.41 1.60
C TYR A 47 -11.84 9.16 2.01
N GLU A 48 -12.88 9.19 1.18
CA GLU A 48 -14.07 10.02 1.42
C GLU A 48 -14.76 9.69 2.75
N ASP A 49 -14.86 8.39 3.06
CA ASP A 49 -15.45 7.88 4.30
C ASP A 49 -14.67 8.29 5.56
N ILE A 50 -13.36 8.50 5.43
CA ILE A 50 -12.48 8.77 6.57
C ILE A 50 -12.19 10.25 6.78
N ILE A 51 -12.72 11.17 5.96
CA ILE A 51 -12.39 12.61 6.05
C ILE A 51 -12.66 13.14 7.46
N GLN A 52 -13.81 12.80 8.04
CA GLN A 52 -14.20 13.26 9.38
C GLN A 52 -13.33 12.63 10.48
N LYS A 53 -13.09 11.31 10.40
CA LYS A 53 -12.26 10.57 11.35
C LYS A 53 -10.81 11.07 11.32
N ARG A 54 -10.26 11.30 10.13
CA ARG A 54 -8.91 11.84 9.91
C ARG A 54 -8.76 13.24 10.50
N LYS A 55 -9.71 14.15 10.20
CA LYS A 55 -9.68 15.51 10.74
C LYS A 55 -9.72 15.51 12.26
N ARG A 56 -10.56 14.66 12.87
CA ARG A 56 -10.62 14.52 14.33
C ARG A 56 -9.30 14.01 14.91
N LEU A 57 -8.70 13.00 14.29
CA LEU A 57 -7.39 12.46 14.69
C LEU A 57 -6.29 13.53 14.62
N GLU A 58 -6.23 14.29 13.52
CA GLU A 58 -5.26 15.38 13.34
C GLU A 58 -5.43 16.48 14.40
N THR A 59 -6.68 16.86 14.73
CA THR A 59 -6.95 17.82 15.81
C THR A 59 -6.54 17.28 17.17
N LEU A 60 -6.86 16.02 17.47
CA LEU A 60 -6.48 15.35 18.73
C LEU A 60 -4.96 15.32 18.92
N ASP A 61 -4.22 14.99 17.86
CA ASP A 61 -2.76 14.94 17.88
C ASP A 61 -2.13 16.32 18.06
N SER A 62 -2.72 17.34 17.45
CA SER A 62 -2.31 18.74 17.64
C SER A 62 -2.54 19.19 19.09
N ASP A 63 -3.75 18.97 19.63
CA ASP A 63 -4.09 19.34 21.00
C ASP A 63 -3.19 18.61 22.02
N HIS A 64 -2.89 17.33 21.77
CA HIS A 64 -1.97 16.55 22.60
C HIS A 64 -0.53 17.10 22.54
N ALA A 65 -0.05 17.54 21.38
CA ALA A 65 1.26 18.17 21.26
C ALA A 65 1.34 19.48 22.06
N ASP A 66 0.30 20.31 22.00
CA ASP A 66 0.21 21.55 22.78
C ASP A 66 0.16 21.28 24.30
N GLN A 67 -0.60 20.26 24.73
CA GLN A 67 -0.62 19.83 26.13
C GLN A 67 0.73 19.31 26.60
N ASN A 68 1.48 18.61 25.75
CA ASN A 68 2.81 18.12 26.08
C ASN A 68 3.79 19.29 26.29
N ILE A 69 3.73 20.32 25.44
CA ILE A 69 4.51 21.55 25.61
C ILE A 69 4.14 22.26 26.93
N ALA A 70 2.85 22.38 27.23
CA ALA A 70 2.37 23.02 28.44
C ALA A 70 2.77 22.24 29.71
N THR A 71 2.70 20.92 29.68
CA THR A 71 3.11 20.05 30.80
C THR A 71 4.63 20.13 31.03
N GLY A 72 5.42 20.29 29.96
CA GLY A 72 6.85 20.56 30.06
C GLY A 72 7.20 21.89 30.76
N SER A 73 6.24 22.79 30.93
CA SER A 73 6.36 24.06 31.68
C SER A 73 5.30 24.14 32.79
N PRO A 74 5.41 23.33 33.86
CA PRO A 74 4.34 23.15 34.82
C PRO A 74 4.01 24.46 35.55
N ILE A 75 2.70 24.77 35.61
CA ILE A 75 2.18 25.87 36.42
C ILE A 75 1.98 25.33 37.84
N LEU A 76 2.82 25.77 38.78
CA LEU A 76 2.64 25.42 40.20
C LEU A 76 1.55 26.31 40.81
N VAL A 77 0.65 25.69 41.56
CA VAL A 77 -0.38 26.40 42.34
C VAL A 77 0.02 26.33 43.81
N ALA A 78 0.32 27.48 44.41
CA ALA A 78 0.59 27.58 45.84
C ALA A 78 -0.65 28.08 46.60
N LYS A 79 -0.94 27.49 47.76
CA LYS A 79 -1.88 28.06 48.74
C LYS A 79 -1.14 29.07 49.62
N GLY A 80 -1.64 30.32 49.67
CA GLY A 80 -1.03 31.41 50.46
C GLY A 80 0.01 32.23 49.68
N LEU A 81 -0.35 32.69 48.48
CA LEU A 81 0.57 33.32 47.53
C LEU A 81 0.64 34.85 47.77
N LEU A 82 1.81 35.39 48.10
CA LEU A 82 2.05 36.84 48.33
C LEU A 82 2.40 37.61 47.04
N GLY A 83 2.75 36.93 45.94
CA GLY A 83 3.02 37.57 44.64
C GLY A 83 3.29 36.60 43.50
N MET A 84 2.83 36.92 42.28
CA MET A 84 3.01 36.11 41.07
C MET A 84 4.07 36.74 40.15
N GLY A 85 5.11 35.98 39.78
CA GLY A 85 6.00 36.34 38.67
C GLY A 85 5.27 36.26 37.32
N LYS A 86 5.42 37.28 36.46
CA LYS A 86 4.76 37.38 35.13
C LYS A 86 5.02 36.14 34.26
N ARG A 87 4.07 35.85 33.38
CA ARG A 87 4.04 34.69 32.47
C ARG A 87 5.18 34.81 31.44
N GLY A 88 6.18 33.92 31.49
CA GLY A 88 7.22 33.82 30.45
C GLY A 88 8.62 33.32 30.85
N GLU A 89 8.98 33.24 32.13
CA GLU A 89 10.34 32.83 32.54
C GLU A 89 10.41 31.42 33.11
N THR A 90 11.36 30.64 32.57
CA THR A 90 11.77 29.31 33.05
C THR A 90 12.45 29.46 34.40
N GLY A 91 11.79 29.00 35.47
CA GLY A 91 12.32 29.05 36.85
C GLY A 91 11.58 30.02 37.78
N LYS A 92 10.26 29.93 37.86
CA LYS A 92 9.49 30.67 38.88
C LYS A 92 9.80 30.09 40.27
N THR A 93 10.44 30.88 41.13
CA THR A 93 10.48 30.61 42.57
C THR A 93 9.14 31.01 43.18
N PHE A 94 8.51 30.10 43.92
CA PHE A 94 7.26 30.35 44.63
C PHE A 94 7.57 30.56 46.11
N GLU A 95 7.32 31.77 46.61
CA GLU A 95 7.38 32.05 48.05
C GLU A 95 6.04 31.69 48.68
N THR A 96 6.09 30.79 49.66
CA THR A 96 4.91 30.26 50.36
C THR A 96 5.02 30.61 51.85
N THR A 97 3.94 31.06 52.47
CA THR A 97 3.87 31.32 53.93
C THR A 97 3.92 30.02 54.75
N GLU A 98 4.31 30.12 56.04
CA GLU A 98 4.41 28.98 56.97
C GLU A 98 3.17 28.05 56.89
N GLY A 99 3.38 26.84 56.39
CA GLY A 99 2.36 25.79 56.24
C GLY A 99 1.69 25.67 54.87
N GLY A 100 2.13 26.43 53.85
CA GLY A 100 1.58 26.29 52.50
C GLY A 100 2.20 25.12 51.70
N ASP A 101 1.33 24.42 50.98
CA ASP A 101 1.65 23.22 50.21
C ASP A 101 1.67 23.57 48.71
N LEU A 102 2.71 23.12 47.99
CA LEU A 102 2.86 23.31 46.55
C LEU A 102 2.46 22.01 45.87
N LYS A 103 1.30 22.00 45.21
CA LYS A 103 0.85 20.83 44.44
C LYS A 103 1.01 21.09 42.95
N MET A 104 1.62 20.13 42.26
CA MET A 104 1.55 20.07 40.81
C MET A 104 0.09 19.81 40.42
N LEU A 105 -0.44 20.57 39.47
CA LEU A 105 -1.80 20.38 39.00
C LEU A 105 -1.80 19.23 37.98
N GLU A 106 -2.04 18.02 38.46
CA GLU A 106 -2.16 16.83 37.60
C GLU A 106 -3.58 16.71 37.06
N ALA A 107 -3.72 16.69 35.73
CA ALA A 107 -4.96 16.32 35.07
C ALA A 107 -5.16 14.80 35.18
N ALA A 108 -5.75 14.35 36.30
CA ALA A 108 -6.01 12.93 36.52
C ALA A 108 -7.00 12.38 35.48
N GLY A 109 -6.59 11.34 34.72
CA GLY A 109 -7.46 10.55 33.84
C GLY A 109 -7.57 11.00 32.37
N THR A 110 -7.09 12.19 32.00
CA THR A 110 -7.12 12.67 30.61
C THR A 110 -6.24 11.86 29.63
N PRO A 111 -5.01 11.44 30.00
CA PRO A 111 -4.10 10.78 29.04
C PRO A 111 -4.60 9.43 28.53
N GLU A 112 -5.26 8.64 29.39
CA GLU A 112 -5.73 7.29 29.04
C GLU A 112 -6.94 7.35 28.09
N SER A 113 -7.87 8.27 28.33
CA SER A 113 -9.02 8.48 27.43
C SER A 113 -8.59 9.01 26.07
N LEU A 114 -7.58 9.89 26.02
CA LEU A 114 -7.01 10.37 24.75
C LEU A 114 -6.35 9.24 23.95
N LYS A 115 -5.61 8.35 24.63
CA LYS A 115 -5.02 7.17 23.99
C LYS A 115 -6.11 6.24 23.44
N MET A 116 -7.15 5.97 24.21
CA MET A 116 -8.27 5.12 23.78
C MET A 116 -9.04 5.74 22.59
N GLU A 117 -9.28 7.05 22.60
CA GLU A 117 -9.91 7.75 21.46
C GLU A 117 -9.05 7.64 20.20
N ARG A 118 -7.73 7.86 20.33
CA ARG A 118 -6.78 7.75 19.22
C ARG A 118 -6.76 6.34 18.62
N GLU A 119 -6.69 5.32 19.45
CA GLU A 119 -6.69 3.91 19.00
C GLU A 119 -8.01 3.54 18.31
N ASN A 120 -9.15 3.98 18.84
CA ASN A 120 -10.46 3.75 18.22
C ASN A 120 -10.57 4.45 16.86
N LEU A 121 -10.09 5.69 16.75
CA LEU A 121 -10.07 6.43 15.48
C LEU A 121 -9.15 5.75 14.45
N LEU A 122 -7.94 5.36 14.83
CA LEU A 122 -7.01 4.66 13.95
C LEU A 122 -7.58 3.31 13.48
N ASN A 123 -8.12 2.50 14.39
CA ASN A 123 -8.74 1.22 14.05
C ASN A 123 -9.95 1.40 13.13
N GLY A 124 -10.78 2.42 13.39
CA GLY A 124 -11.91 2.78 12.53
C GLY A 124 -11.47 3.23 11.14
N ILE A 125 -10.37 3.99 11.02
CA ILE A 125 -9.81 4.40 9.73
C ILE A 125 -9.32 3.19 8.94
N TYR A 126 -8.53 2.30 9.56
CA TYR A 126 -8.03 1.09 8.89
C TYR A 126 -9.16 0.16 8.44
N TYR A 127 -10.23 0.05 9.24
CA TYR A 127 -11.41 -0.74 8.89
C TYR A 127 -12.14 -0.15 7.68
N ASP A 128 -12.47 1.14 7.70
CA ASP A 128 -13.21 1.79 6.62
C ASP A 128 -12.41 1.82 5.30
N THR A 129 -11.09 2.07 5.37
CA THR A 129 -10.25 2.10 4.17
C THR A 129 -9.91 0.70 3.64
N ASN A 130 -10.26 -0.36 4.37
CA ASN A 130 -9.83 -1.74 4.12
C ASN A 130 -8.30 -1.86 4.04
N THR A 131 -7.59 -1.11 4.88
CA THR A 131 -6.12 -1.09 4.94
C THR A 131 -5.66 -1.98 6.09
N PRO A 132 -4.70 -2.89 5.86
CA PRO A 132 -4.20 -3.77 6.92
C PRO A 132 -3.38 -2.94 7.90
N ASN A 133 -3.73 -2.99 9.19
CA ASN A 133 -2.93 -2.35 10.23
C ASN A 133 -1.68 -3.19 10.51
N MET A 134 -0.49 -2.60 10.29
CA MET A 134 0.80 -3.25 10.54
C MET A 134 1.29 -3.12 11.99
N SER A 135 0.76 -2.20 12.79
CA SER A 135 1.23 -1.99 14.17
C SER A 135 0.92 -3.17 15.11
N ILE A 136 0.03 -4.08 14.69
CA ILE A 136 -0.29 -5.30 15.45
C ILE A 136 0.84 -6.34 15.33
N PHE A 137 1.68 -6.26 14.28
CA PHE A 137 2.86 -7.11 14.14
C PHE A 137 3.93 -6.83 15.22
N ASP A 138 3.91 -5.64 15.82
CA ASP A 138 4.89 -5.25 16.84
C ASP A 138 4.50 -5.72 18.26
N GLY A 139 3.19 -5.97 18.51
CA GLY A 139 2.66 -6.32 19.84
C GLY A 139 2.61 -7.83 20.12
N GLU A 140 2.51 -8.65 19.09
CA GLU A 140 2.68 -10.10 19.18
C GLU A 140 4.15 -10.39 18.87
N GLY A 141 4.94 -10.59 19.92
CA GLY A 141 6.40 -10.61 19.88
C GLY A 141 6.99 -11.15 18.58
N VAL A 142 7.88 -10.34 18.00
CA VAL A 142 8.77 -10.65 16.87
C VAL A 142 9.42 -12.02 17.09
N GLY A 143 8.74 -13.05 16.62
CA GLY A 143 9.05 -14.44 16.88
C GLY A 143 8.72 -15.27 15.66
N SER A 144 9.23 -14.83 14.50
CA SER A 144 9.49 -15.61 13.27
C SER A 144 8.37 -16.48 12.66
N ASN A 145 7.20 -16.60 13.28
CA ASN A 145 6.15 -17.57 12.95
C ASN A 145 4.76 -16.94 13.09
N LEU A 146 4.56 -15.72 12.60
CA LEU A 146 3.18 -15.30 12.28
C LEU A 146 2.64 -16.32 11.28
N PRO A 147 1.57 -17.07 11.62
CA PRO A 147 1.02 -18.06 10.69
C PRO A 147 0.69 -17.33 9.39
N ILE A 148 1.17 -17.83 8.25
CA ILE A 148 0.90 -17.22 6.93
C ILE A 148 -0.61 -16.99 6.73
N ILE A 149 -1.43 -17.88 7.30
CA ILE A 149 -2.88 -17.76 7.30
C ILE A 149 -3.36 -16.48 8.00
N GLY A 150 -2.78 -16.09 9.13
CA GLY A 150 -3.12 -14.87 9.85
C GLY A 150 -2.78 -13.61 9.05
N ILE A 151 -1.60 -13.59 8.42
CA ILE A 151 -1.19 -12.53 7.49
C ILE A 151 -2.18 -12.47 6.33
N LYS A 152 -2.42 -13.59 5.63
CA LYS A 152 -3.36 -13.64 4.50
C LYS A 152 -4.75 -13.14 4.87
N ILE A 153 -5.31 -13.61 5.99
CA ILE A 153 -6.62 -13.16 6.50
C ILE A 153 -6.64 -11.65 6.75
N ARG A 154 -5.57 -11.08 7.32
CA ARG A 154 -5.49 -9.64 7.58
C ARG A 154 -5.39 -8.81 6.30
N PHE A 155 -4.73 -9.34 5.27
CA PHE A 155 -4.63 -8.71 3.96
C PHE A 155 -5.86 -8.97 3.07
N LEU A 156 -6.75 -9.92 3.37
CA LEU A 156 -7.98 -10.20 2.59
C LEU A 156 -8.80 -8.96 2.23
N PRO A 157 -9.16 -8.05 3.14
CA PRO A 157 -9.94 -6.86 2.77
C PRO A 157 -9.19 -5.97 1.77
N ALA A 158 -7.87 -5.87 1.91
CA ALA A 158 -7.01 -5.10 1.01
C ALA A 158 -6.89 -5.77 -0.37
N THR A 159 -6.74 -7.10 -0.41
CA THR A 159 -6.69 -7.85 -1.67
C THR A 159 -8.03 -7.82 -2.40
N LEU A 160 -9.16 -7.96 -1.68
CA LEU A 160 -10.49 -7.81 -2.25
C LEU A 160 -10.70 -6.40 -2.82
N LYS A 161 -10.28 -5.35 -2.10
CA LYS A 161 -10.31 -3.98 -2.62
C LYS A 161 -9.46 -3.84 -3.89
N ALA A 162 -8.26 -4.43 -3.93
CA ALA A 162 -7.40 -4.41 -5.10
C ALA A 162 -8.03 -5.17 -6.29
N MET A 163 -8.60 -6.35 -6.06
CA MET A 163 -9.29 -7.15 -7.07
C MET A 163 -10.50 -6.42 -7.64
N ASN A 164 -11.32 -5.78 -6.79
CA ASN A 164 -12.45 -4.98 -7.25
C ASN A 164 -12.01 -3.81 -8.13
N LYS A 165 -10.91 -3.14 -7.79
CA LYS A 165 -10.36 -2.07 -8.64
C LYS A 165 -9.84 -2.62 -9.96
N GLN A 166 -9.13 -3.75 -9.94
CA GLN A 166 -8.64 -4.42 -11.14
C GLN A 166 -9.78 -4.82 -12.07
N SER A 167 -10.88 -5.38 -11.56
CA SER A 167 -12.07 -5.69 -12.37
C SER A 167 -12.84 -4.45 -12.82
N GLY A 168 -12.68 -3.34 -12.11
CA GLY A 168 -13.38 -2.08 -12.34
C GLY A 168 -12.67 -1.13 -13.33
N PRO A 169 -12.78 0.20 -13.10
CA PRO A 169 -12.25 1.22 -13.99
C PRO A 169 -10.74 1.12 -14.26
N TRP A 170 -9.98 0.57 -13.30
CA TRP A 170 -8.53 0.44 -13.44
C TRP A 170 -8.15 -0.60 -14.50
N GLY A 171 -8.73 -1.80 -14.47
CA GLY A 171 -8.47 -2.82 -15.47
C GLY A 171 -8.93 -2.40 -16.86
N MET A 172 -10.11 -1.78 -16.95
CA MET A 172 -10.58 -1.18 -18.21
C MET A 172 -9.61 -0.12 -18.73
N GLY A 173 -9.08 0.74 -17.86
CA GLY A 173 -8.11 1.75 -18.23
C GLY A 173 -6.77 1.15 -18.71
N VAL A 174 -6.26 0.11 -18.04
CA VAL A 174 -5.06 -0.62 -18.49
C VAL A 174 -5.31 -1.30 -19.84
N GLN A 175 -6.48 -1.93 -20.05
CA GLN A 175 -6.85 -2.50 -21.34
C GLN A 175 -6.91 -1.42 -22.45
N ARG A 176 -7.48 -0.25 -22.14
CA ARG A 176 -7.50 0.90 -23.05
C ARG A 176 -6.09 1.39 -23.38
N ARG A 177 -5.18 1.41 -22.39
CA ARG A 177 -3.77 1.75 -22.58
C ARG A 177 -3.05 0.74 -23.46
N CYS A 178 -3.23 -0.55 -23.25
CA CYS A 178 -2.68 -1.60 -24.13
C CYS A 178 -3.18 -1.42 -25.58
N ASN A 179 -4.47 -1.15 -25.74
CA ASN A 179 -5.08 -0.88 -27.04
C ASN A 179 -4.58 0.42 -27.71
N PHE A 180 -4.25 1.45 -26.92
CA PHE A 180 -3.65 2.68 -27.40
C PHE A 180 -2.21 2.45 -27.88
N LEU A 181 -1.37 1.82 -27.04
CA LEU A 181 0.02 1.50 -27.38
C LEU A 181 0.11 0.61 -28.62
N LYS A 182 -0.77 -0.39 -28.73
CA LYS A 182 -0.90 -1.25 -29.89
C LYS A 182 -1.21 -0.46 -31.17
N ALA A 183 -2.15 0.50 -31.10
CA ALA A 183 -2.49 1.35 -32.24
C ALA A 183 -1.32 2.27 -32.63
N ALA A 184 -0.63 2.86 -31.64
CA ALA A 184 0.54 3.70 -31.89
C ALA A 184 1.71 2.91 -32.51
N LEU A 185 1.99 1.70 -32.00
CA LEU A 185 3.03 0.83 -32.53
C LEU A 185 2.79 0.41 -33.98
N CYS A 186 1.53 0.13 -34.35
CA CYS A 186 1.18 -0.20 -35.74
C CYS A 186 1.39 0.97 -36.72
N GLN A 187 1.34 2.22 -36.23
CA GLN A 187 1.64 3.41 -37.03
C GLN A 187 3.14 3.65 -37.18
N ILE A 188 3.92 3.39 -36.13
CA ILE A 188 5.38 3.56 -36.15
C ILE A 188 6.04 2.45 -36.99
N ASN A 189 5.61 1.20 -36.79
CA ASN A 189 6.18 0.05 -37.47
C ASN A 189 5.14 -0.66 -38.34
N VAL A 190 5.25 -0.50 -39.66
CA VAL A 190 4.36 -1.09 -40.66
C VAL A 190 4.40 -2.63 -40.62
N ALA A 191 5.51 -3.24 -40.21
CA ALA A 191 5.63 -4.70 -40.07
C ALA A 191 4.78 -5.26 -38.93
N ALA A 192 4.43 -4.43 -37.94
CA ALA A 192 3.61 -4.81 -36.79
C ALA A 192 2.10 -4.67 -37.04
N LYS A 193 1.66 -4.26 -38.24
CA LYS A 193 0.23 -4.14 -38.59
C LYS A 193 -0.60 -5.41 -38.32
N PRO A 194 -0.11 -6.64 -38.57
CA PRO A 194 -0.86 -7.86 -38.25
C PRO A 194 -1.16 -7.99 -36.74
N ALA A 195 -0.32 -7.41 -35.88
CA ALA A 195 -0.52 -7.42 -34.44
C ALA A 195 -1.76 -6.62 -34.03
N GLN A 196 -2.37 -5.82 -34.91
CA GLN A 196 -3.63 -5.12 -34.64
C GLN A 196 -4.79 -6.07 -34.29
N GLY A 197 -4.75 -7.33 -34.74
CA GLY A 197 -5.74 -8.36 -34.38
C GLY A 197 -5.48 -9.08 -33.04
N LEU A 198 -4.30 -8.92 -32.42
CA LEU A 198 -3.94 -9.68 -31.22
C LEU A 198 -4.69 -9.19 -29.98
N ASP A 199 -5.43 -10.06 -29.30
CA ASP A 199 -6.05 -9.71 -28.03
C ASP A 199 -5.01 -9.78 -26.90
N ILE A 200 -4.73 -8.63 -26.28
CA ILE A 200 -3.78 -8.51 -25.18
C ILE A 200 -4.59 -8.19 -23.94
N SER A 201 -4.62 -9.11 -22.98
CA SER A 201 -5.27 -8.89 -21.69
C SER A 201 -4.22 -8.75 -20.57
N PRO A 202 -4.31 -7.71 -19.73
CA PRO A 202 -3.42 -7.57 -18.58
C PRO A 202 -3.78 -8.63 -17.52
N ARG A 203 -2.78 -9.39 -17.09
CA ARG A 203 -2.89 -10.25 -15.90
C ARG A 203 -2.29 -9.52 -14.71
N PHE A 204 -3.13 -9.21 -13.72
CA PHE A 204 -2.68 -8.63 -12.47
C PHE A 204 -2.36 -9.74 -11.48
N GLN A 205 -1.21 -9.66 -10.83
CA GLN A 205 -0.84 -10.52 -9.71
C GLN A 205 -0.82 -9.67 -8.44
N VAL A 206 -1.45 -10.17 -7.37
CA VAL A 206 -1.42 -9.53 -6.06
C VAL A 206 -0.33 -10.20 -5.23
N TYR A 207 0.70 -9.44 -4.89
CA TYR A 207 1.78 -9.92 -4.03
C TYR A 207 1.33 -9.85 -2.58
N LEU A 208 1.34 -11.01 -1.91
CA LEU A 208 1.14 -11.13 -0.48
C LEU A 208 2.49 -11.50 0.15
N PRO A 209 2.81 -10.98 1.35
CA PRO A 209 3.95 -11.49 2.10
C PRO A 209 3.75 -12.99 2.36
N SER A 210 4.63 -13.82 1.82
CA SER A 210 4.72 -15.25 2.10
C SER A 210 5.99 -15.53 2.90
N ASN A 211 5.93 -16.53 3.79
CA ASN A 211 7.14 -17.12 4.34
C ASN A 211 7.54 -18.28 3.42
N GLU A 212 8.60 -18.07 2.65
CA GLU A 212 9.14 -19.04 1.69
C GLU A 212 9.40 -20.41 2.34
N THR A 213 9.79 -20.43 3.62
CA THR A 213 10.09 -21.67 4.36
C THR A 213 8.87 -22.59 4.48
N GLU A 214 7.69 -22.04 4.77
CA GLU A 214 6.46 -22.85 4.89
C GLU A 214 5.97 -23.31 3.52
N GLU A 215 6.11 -22.46 2.50
CA GLU A 215 5.76 -22.81 1.12
C GLU A 215 6.62 -23.96 0.60
N TYR A 216 7.93 -23.93 0.86
CA TYR A 216 8.85 -25.03 0.54
C TYR A 216 8.47 -26.32 1.28
N ASN A 217 8.18 -26.25 2.58
CA ASN A 217 7.75 -27.41 3.35
C ASN A 217 6.44 -28.02 2.84
N ASN A 218 5.47 -27.20 2.44
CA ASN A 218 4.21 -27.65 1.85
C ASN A 218 4.43 -28.32 0.48
N ILE A 219 5.30 -27.77 -0.36
CA ILE A 219 5.66 -28.37 -1.66
C ILE A 219 6.33 -29.72 -1.45
N ILE A 220 7.28 -29.82 -0.52
CA ILE A 220 7.95 -31.09 -0.17
C ILE A 220 6.95 -32.12 0.33
N ALA A 221 6.02 -31.74 1.20
CA ALA A 221 4.98 -32.63 1.72
C ALA A 221 4.04 -33.15 0.61
N LEU A 222 3.65 -32.29 -0.34
CA LEU A 222 2.78 -32.68 -1.46
C LEU A 222 3.47 -33.63 -2.45
N VAL A 223 4.76 -33.43 -2.71
CA VAL A 223 5.57 -34.36 -3.51
C VAL A 223 5.76 -35.68 -2.77
N GLY A 224 6.06 -35.64 -1.47
CA GLY A 224 6.21 -36.83 -0.63
C GLY A 224 4.92 -37.66 -0.50
N ALA A 225 3.75 -37.01 -0.50
CA ALA A 225 2.44 -37.65 -0.50
C ALA A 225 2.00 -38.18 -1.88
N GLY A 226 2.78 -37.93 -2.96
CA GLY A 226 2.45 -38.35 -4.31
C GLY A 226 1.31 -37.56 -4.97
N LEU A 227 0.89 -36.43 -4.39
CA LEU A 227 -0.19 -35.57 -4.92
C LEU A 227 0.32 -34.54 -5.94
N MET A 228 1.64 -34.34 -6.04
CA MET A 228 2.27 -33.40 -6.96
C MET A 228 3.49 -34.03 -7.65
N SER A 229 3.61 -33.83 -8.96
CA SER A 229 4.81 -34.23 -9.70
C SER A 229 6.00 -33.32 -9.37
N THR A 230 7.20 -33.90 -9.36
CA THR A 230 8.46 -33.16 -9.18
C THR A 230 8.61 -32.02 -10.18
N ARG A 231 8.16 -32.22 -11.43
CA ARG A 231 8.12 -31.18 -12.46
C ARG A 231 7.28 -29.97 -12.06
N THR A 232 6.05 -30.20 -11.59
CA THR A 232 5.16 -29.12 -11.16
C THR A 232 5.69 -28.42 -9.90
N ALA A 233 6.37 -29.15 -9.02
CA ALA A 233 7.00 -28.59 -7.84
C ALA A 233 8.16 -27.64 -8.21
N VAL A 234 9.05 -28.04 -9.12
CA VAL A 234 10.16 -27.20 -9.62
C VAL A 234 9.64 -25.94 -10.31
N THR A 235 8.60 -26.06 -11.14
CA THR A 235 7.94 -24.89 -11.76
C THR A 235 7.35 -23.94 -10.73
N LYS A 236 6.77 -24.45 -9.63
CA LYS A 236 6.19 -23.63 -8.56
C LYS A 236 7.23 -22.95 -7.68
N LEU A 237 8.37 -23.60 -7.46
CA LEU A 237 9.47 -23.02 -6.68
C LEU A 237 10.09 -21.82 -7.41
N GLY A 238 10.13 -21.83 -8.75
CA GLY A 238 10.52 -20.66 -9.54
C GLY A 238 11.95 -20.15 -9.29
N LEU A 239 12.79 -20.95 -8.64
CA LEU A 239 14.17 -20.61 -8.27
C LEU A 239 15.14 -20.63 -9.47
N VAL A 240 14.71 -21.21 -10.60
CA VAL A 240 15.53 -21.41 -11.80
C VAL A 240 14.73 -20.98 -13.03
N ASP A 241 15.36 -20.17 -13.89
CA ASP A 241 14.73 -19.63 -15.11
C ASP A 241 14.48 -20.71 -16.17
N ASN A 242 15.30 -21.76 -16.20
CA ASN A 242 15.21 -22.86 -17.16
C ASN A 242 14.81 -24.19 -16.49
N ILE A 243 13.50 -24.45 -16.47
CA ILE A 243 12.89 -25.59 -15.79
C ILE A 243 13.34 -26.94 -16.39
N GLU A 244 13.57 -27.00 -17.71
CA GLU A 244 13.91 -28.27 -18.38
C GLU A 244 15.33 -28.75 -18.05
N GLU A 245 16.28 -27.82 -17.93
CA GLU A 245 17.67 -28.15 -17.57
C GLU A 245 17.79 -28.64 -16.13
N GLU A 246 17.03 -28.04 -15.21
CA GLU A 246 16.99 -28.43 -13.80
C GLU A 246 16.43 -29.84 -13.62
N ILE A 247 15.38 -30.20 -14.37
CA ILE A 247 14.81 -31.55 -14.34
C ILE A 247 15.82 -32.59 -14.80
N LEU A 248 16.55 -32.30 -15.89
CA LEU A 248 17.60 -33.19 -16.40
C LEU A 248 18.77 -33.34 -15.42
N ALA A 249 19.12 -32.28 -14.69
CA ALA A 249 20.11 -32.35 -13.63
C ALA A 249 19.63 -33.24 -12.46
N ILE A 250 18.38 -33.07 -12.02
CA ILE A 250 17.77 -33.88 -10.95
C ILE A 250 17.71 -35.36 -11.36
N GLU A 251 17.31 -35.68 -12.60
CA GLU A 251 17.28 -37.07 -13.08
C GLU A 251 18.67 -37.72 -13.09
N LYS A 252 19.71 -36.97 -13.48
CA LYS A 252 21.11 -37.42 -13.41
C LYS A 252 21.56 -37.65 -11.97
N GLU A 253 21.19 -36.79 -11.03
CA GLU A 253 21.49 -36.95 -9.61
C GLU A 253 20.76 -38.15 -8.98
N VAL A 254 19.50 -38.35 -9.32
CA VAL A 254 18.71 -39.50 -8.85
C VAL A 254 19.28 -40.81 -9.40
N ALA A 255 19.65 -40.85 -10.68
CA ALA A 255 20.31 -42.00 -11.28
C ALA A 255 21.66 -42.28 -10.61
N ALA A 256 22.48 -41.26 -10.34
CA ALA A 256 23.76 -41.41 -9.65
C ALA A 256 23.58 -41.88 -8.19
N ARG A 257 22.56 -41.39 -7.47
CA ARG A 257 22.24 -41.83 -6.10
C ARG A 257 21.70 -43.25 -6.06
N ALA A 258 20.86 -43.66 -7.02
CA ALA A 258 20.33 -45.02 -7.11
C ALA A 258 21.43 -46.07 -7.34
N VAL A 259 22.51 -45.71 -8.04
CA VAL A 259 23.70 -46.57 -8.23
C VAL A 259 24.55 -46.66 -6.96
N ALA A 260 24.48 -45.67 -6.06
CA ALA A 260 25.27 -45.61 -4.82
C ALA A 260 24.61 -46.28 -3.60
N VAL A 261 23.35 -46.74 -3.68
CA VAL A 261 22.72 -47.50 -2.58
C VAL A 261 23.23 -48.95 -2.64
N PRO A 262 24.04 -49.43 -1.68
CA PRO A 262 24.47 -50.82 -1.67
C PRO A 262 23.25 -51.72 -1.44
N LYS A 263 23.07 -52.74 -2.30
CA LYS A 263 22.09 -53.81 -2.10
C LYS A 263 22.22 -54.32 -0.65
N PRO A 264 21.11 -54.54 0.08
CA PRO A 264 21.20 -55.19 1.37
C PRO A 264 21.84 -56.56 1.15
N VAL A 265 22.96 -56.80 1.83
CA VAL A 265 23.65 -58.08 1.81
C VAL A 265 22.68 -59.09 2.44
N ALA A 266 22.08 -59.93 1.61
CA ALA A 266 21.28 -61.05 2.07
C ALA A 266 22.20 -61.98 2.88
N GLY A 267 21.86 -62.17 4.16
CA GLY A 267 22.45 -63.19 5.03
C GLY A 267 21.92 -64.58 4.69
#